data_AF-A0A952HDC3-F1
#
_entry.id   AF-A0A952HDC3-F1
#
_cell.length_a   1.000
_cell.length_b   1.000
_cell.length_c   1.000
_cell.angle_alpha   90.00
_cell.angle_beta   90.00
_cell.angle_gamma   90.00
#
_symmetry.space_group_name_H-M   'P 1'
#
loop_
_entity.id
_entity.type
_entity.pdbx_description
1 polymer ?
#
loop_
_entity_poly.entity_id
_entity_poly.type
_entity_poly.pdbx_seq_one_letter_code
_entity_poly.pdbx_strand_id
1 'polypeptide(L)' 'LLEVNPRFPGAMPLTIAAGVDMPSLLLDLVLGRPVPSAVDFEELANVRFLEDVFLSPADVLVSDNAAHTEGLEE' A
#
# COMPACT_ATOMS: atom_id res chain seq x y z
N LEU A 1 7.95 -22.94 4.66
CA LEU A 1 7.33 -21.74 4.07
C LEU A 1 5.82 -21.87 4.26
N LEU A 2 5.17 -20.94 4.97
CA LEU A 2 3.73 -21.02 5.27
C LEU A 2 2.88 -20.51 4.10
N GLU A 3 3.21 -19.33 3.58
CA GLU A 3 2.52 -18.71 2.44
C GLU A 3 3.45 -17.74 1.69
N VAL A 4 3.06 -17.41 0.45
CA VAL A 4 3.63 -16.32 -0.35
C VAL A 4 2.47 -15.52 -0.93
N ASN A 5 2.40 -14.24 -0.59
CA ASN A 5 1.39 -13.32 -1.09
C ASN A 5 2.08 -12.31 -2.03
N PRO A 6 1.88 -12.37 -3.36
CA PRO A 6 2.54 -11.46 -4.32
C PRO A 6 1.89 -10.07 -4.34
N ARG A 7 1.78 -9.45 -3.16
CA ARG A 7 1.19 -8.13 -2.91
C ARG A 7 1.87 -7.52 -1.68
N PHE A 8 1.61 -6.25 -1.41
CA PHE A 8 2.06 -5.65 -0.16
C PHE A 8 1.44 -6.37 1.06
N PRO A 9 2.24 -6.66 2.10
CA PRO A 9 1.75 -7.30 3.30
C PRO A 9 0.92 -6.31 4.13
N GLY A 10 0.01 -6.83 4.96
CA GLY A 10 -0.76 -5.98 5.87
C GLY A 10 0.11 -5.24 6.90
N ALA A 11 1.32 -5.73 7.17
CA ALA A 11 2.31 -5.12 8.06
C ALA A 11 3.18 -4.04 7.39
N MET A 12 2.88 -3.65 6.15
CA MET A 12 3.67 -2.65 5.40
C MET A 12 3.91 -1.34 6.18
N PRO A 13 2.94 -0.76 6.92
CA PRO A 13 3.22 0.44 7.71
C PRO A 13 4.35 0.28 8.73
N LEU A 14 4.46 -0.87 9.42
CA LEU A 14 5.57 -1.14 10.35
C LEU A 14 6.89 -1.24 9.59
N THR A 15 6.91 -1.92 8.45
CA THR A 15 8.12 -2.12 7.65
C THR A 15 8.68 -0.79 7.13
N ILE A 16 7.84 0.14 6.67
CA ILE A 16 8.27 1.53 6.35
C ILE A 16 8.78 2.24 7.60
N ALA A 17 8.02 2.23 8.70
CA ALA A 17 8.37 2.94 9.91
C ALA A 17 9.70 2.46 10.51
N ALA A 18 10.02 1.18 10.35
CA ALA A 18 11.30 0.58 10.76
C ALA A 18 12.48 0.95 9.85
N GLY A 19 12.27 1.73 8.78
CA GLY A 19 13.32 2.16 7.83
C GLY A 19 13.37 1.38 6.53
N VAL A 20 12.52 0.37 6.34
CA VAL A 20 12.50 -0.47 5.14
C VAL A 20 11.38 -0.01 4.19
N ASP A 21 11.66 1.00 3.38
CA ASP A 21 10.71 1.54 2.40
C ASP A 21 10.59 0.67 1.15
N MET A 22 9.92 -0.48 1.29
CA MET A 22 9.71 -1.43 0.18
C MET A 22 9.03 -0.83 -1.07
N PRO A 23 8.01 0.05 -0.97
CA PRO A 23 7.43 0.70 -2.14
C PRO A 23 8.43 1.53 -2.94
N SER A 24 9.29 2.31 -2.29
CA SER A 24 10.33 3.08 -2.98
C SER A 24 11.37 2.18 -3.65
N LEU A 25 11.79 1.10 -2.96
CA LEU A 25 12.70 0.11 -3.55
C LEU A 25 12.09 -0.59 -4.78
N LEU A 26 10.79 -0.91 -4.72
CA LEU A 26 10.06 -1.48 -5.86
C LEU A 26 10.03 -0.49 -7.02
N LEU A 27 9.76 0.78 -6.76
CA LEU A 27 9.75 1.82 -7.78
C LEU A 27 11.13 1.95 -8.44
N ASP A 28 12.20 2.00 -7.65
CA ASP A 28 13.56 2.05 -8.17
C ASP A 28 13.89 0.83 -9.03
N LEU A 29 13.49 -0.37 -8.59
CA LEU A 29 13.64 -1.60 -9.37
C LEU A 29 12.93 -1.51 -10.73
N VAL A 30 11.67 -1.07 -10.74
CA VAL A 30 10.86 -0.94 -11.97
C VAL A 30 11.41 0.13 -12.91
N LEU A 31 12.03 1.18 -12.36
CA LEU A 31 12.70 2.23 -13.12
C LEU A 31 14.12 1.86 -13.57
N GLY A 32 14.60 0.64 -13.27
CA GLY A 32 15.94 0.18 -13.63
C GLY A 32 17.06 0.88 -12.84
N ARG A 33 16.76 1.44 -11.67
CA ARG A 33 17.73 2.06 -10.78
C ARG A 33 18.36 1.01 -9.87
N PRO A 34 19.60 1.23 -9.40
CA PRO A 34 20.21 0.34 -8.42
C PRO A 34 19.38 0.26 -7.14
N VAL A 35 19.14 -0.96 -6.67
CA VAL A 35 18.49 -1.25 -5.38
C VAL A 35 19.54 -1.84 -4.45
N PRO A 36 19.63 -1.40 -3.19
CA PRO A 36 20.59 -1.95 -2.24
C PRO A 36 20.31 -3.44 -1.97
N SER A 37 21.37 -4.21 -1.73
CA SER A 37 21.23 -5.64 -1.40
C SER A 37 20.73 -5.88 0.02
N ALA A 38 20.83 -4.88 0.90
CA ALA A 38 20.39 -4.90 2.28
C ALA A 38 19.98 -3.50 2.74
N VAL A 39 19.08 -3.44 3.72
CA VAL A 39 18.61 -2.20 4.35
C VAL A 39 18.61 -2.45 5.86
N ASP A 40 19.17 -1.51 6.62
CA ASP A 40 19.11 -1.55 8.08
C ASP A 40 17.68 -1.25 8.56
N PHE A 41 17.32 -1.76 9.73
CA PHE A 41 16.01 -1.50 10.32
C PHE A 41 16.08 -1.26 11.83
N GLU A 42 15.08 -0.56 12.35
CA GLU A 42 14.88 -0.37 13.79
C GLU A 42 13.81 -1.33 14.34
N GLU A 43 14.04 -1.87 15.53
CA GLU A 43 13.05 -2.72 16.22
C GLU A 43 11.91 -1.87 16.79
N LEU A 44 10.72 -1.98 16.18
CA LEU A 44 9.54 -1.20 16.56
C LEU A 44 8.35 -2.10 16.87
N ALA A 45 7.54 -1.70 17.84
CA ALA A 45 6.23 -2.28 18.10
C ALA A 45 5.15 -1.46 17.38
N ASN A 46 4.29 -2.14 16.60
CA ASN A 46 3.17 -1.49 15.93
C ASN A 46 1.84 -1.84 16.61
N VAL A 47 1.10 -0.81 17.02
CA VAL A 47 -0.29 -0.93 17.48
C VAL A 47 -1.16 -0.23 16.44
N ARG A 48 -2.05 -0.99 15.80
CA ARG A 48 -3.01 -0.47 14.83
C ARG A 48 -4.36 -0.31 15.50
N PHE A 49 -5.02 0.79 15.21
CA PHE A 49 -6.40 1.03 15.60
C PHE A 49 -7.23 1.33 14.34
N LEU A 50 -8.54 1.12 14.47
CA LEU A 50 -9.50 1.50 13.44
C LEU A 50 -9.84 2.98 13.62
N GLU A 51 -9.82 3.72 12.52
CA GLU A 51 -10.23 5.13 12.47
C GLU A 51 -11.33 5.29 11.43
N ASP A 52 -12.41 6.00 11.79
CA ASP A 52 -13.51 6.28 10.89
C ASP A 52 -13.24 7.55 10.07
N VAL A 53 -13.43 7.45 8.75
CA VAL A 53 -13.39 8.61 7.85
C VAL A 53 -14.79 8.83 7.28
N PHE A 54 -15.39 9.97 7.59
CA PHE A 54 -16.72 10.36 7.09
C PHE A 54 -16.57 11.23 5.85
N LEU A 55 -17.19 10.81 4.74
CA LEU A 55 -17.19 11.51 3.46
C LEU A 55 -18.62 11.77 3.01
N SER A 56 -18.84 12.84 2.24
CA SER A 56 -20.12 13.02 1.54
C SER A 56 -20.24 11.96 0.45
N PRO A 57 -21.43 11.36 0.23
CA PRO A 57 -21.62 10.48 -0.93
C PRO A 57 -21.23 11.16 -2.25
N ALA A 58 -21.48 12.47 -2.37
CA ALA A 58 -21.11 13.23 -3.56
C ALA A 58 -19.61 13.21 -3.88
N ASP A 59 -18.74 12.97 -2.88
CA ASP A 59 -17.28 12.94 -3.04
C ASP A 59 -16.76 11.57 -3.54
N VAL A 60 -17.61 10.52 -3.50
CA VAL A 60 -17.18 9.12 -3.77
C VAL A 60 -18.07 8.37 -4.77
N LEU A 61 -19.18 8.96 -5.20
CA LEU A 61 -20.11 8.35 -6.17
C LEU A 61 -19.57 8.32 -7.60
N VAL A 62 -18.64 9.22 -7.95
CA VAL A 62 -18.03 9.28 -9.29
C VAL A 62 -16.52 9.17 -9.11
N SER A 63 -15.92 8.14 -9.70
CA SER A 63 -14.48 8.03 -9.80
C SER A 63 -14.13 7.59 -11.20
N ASP A 64 -13.29 8.36 -11.88
CA ASP A 64 -12.73 8.01 -13.19
C ASP A 64 -11.95 6.68 -13.15
N ASN A 65 -11.60 6.20 -11.94
CA ASN A 65 -10.86 4.96 -11.69
C ASN A 65 -11.71 3.92 -10.95
N ALA A 66 -13.01 4.16 -10.70
CA ALA A 66 -13.87 3.14 -10.12
C ALA A 66 -14.00 1.97 -11.11
N ALA A 67 -13.69 0.76 -10.64
CA ALA A 67 -13.86 -0.46 -11.43
C ALA A 67 -15.34 -0.86 -11.65
N HIS A 68 -16.30 0.06 -11.40
CA HIS A 68 -17.69 -0.17 -11.70
C HIS A 68 -17.92 0.03 -13.20
N THR A 69 -18.11 -1.11 -13.86
CA THR A 69 -18.54 -1.31 -15.24
C THR A 69 -19.42 -0.17 -15.76
N GLU A 70 -19.06 0.37 -16.92
CA GLU A 70 -19.96 1.22 -17.72
C GLU A 70 -21.33 0.53 -17.88
N GLY A 71 -22.41 1.23 -17.52
CA GLY A 71 -23.79 0.80 -17.80
C GLY A 71 -24.71 0.77 -16.58
N LEU A 72 -25.08 1.93 -16.07
CA LEU A 72 -26.45 2.14 -15.61
C LEU A 72 -27.19 2.77 -16.80
N GLU A 73 -27.62 1.96 -17.75
CA GLU A 73 -28.63 2.41 -18.72
C GLU A 73 -30.00 2.35 -18.03
N GLU A 74 -30.74 3.46 -18.14
CA GLU A 74 -32.11 3.66 -17.63
C GLU A 74 -33.15 2.74 -18.27
#